data_AF-A0A920T501-F1
#
_entry.id   AF-A0A920T501-F1
#
_cell.length_a   1.000
_cell.length_b   1.000
_cell.length_c   1.000
_cell.angle_alpha   90.00
_cell.angle_beta   90.00
_cell.angle_gamma   90.00
#
_symmetry.space_group_name_H-M   'P 1'
#
loop_
_entity.id
_entity.type
_entity.pdbx_description
1 polymer ?
#
loop_
_entity_poly.entity_id
_entity_poly.type
_entity_poly.pdbx_seq_one_letter_code
_entity_poly.pdbx_strand_id
1 'polypeptide(L)'
;MLPLNIQPFRIGTQEILILGKGGIYNFVTKRGTFLGENARISWTQVETGSAVTWKYPSCILKGDNSIGEFYSVAVTNNHQQADTGTKMIHLGKNTKSTIISKGISAGLGQQTYRGEVKIMKGADHARNFSQCDSILIGDKCGAQLSLI
;
A
#
# COMPACT_ATOMS: atom_id res chain seq x y z
N MET A 1 -17.34 26.59 15.04
CA MET A 1 -17.86 25.22 14.92
C MET A 1 -16.70 24.28 15.29
N LEU A 2 -16.77 23.67 16.47
CA LEU A 2 -15.65 22.98 17.13
C LEU A 2 -15.24 21.71 16.36
N PRO A 3 -13.93 21.42 16.20
CA PRO A 3 -13.50 20.13 15.70
C PRO A 3 -13.87 19.05 16.73
N LEU A 4 -14.71 18.08 16.32
CA LEU A 4 -14.98 16.89 17.10
C LEU A 4 -13.68 16.08 17.23
N ASN A 5 -13.05 16.17 18.41
CA ASN A 5 -11.81 15.50 18.76
C ASN A 5 -12.09 14.02 19.09
N ILE A 6 -12.48 13.24 18.08
CA ILE A 6 -12.59 11.77 18.19
C ILE A 6 -11.28 11.20 17.62
N GLN A 7 -10.16 11.35 18.34
CA GLN A 7 -8.85 10.94 17.81
C GLN A 7 -8.36 9.62 18.39
N PRO A 8 -8.53 8.52 17.63
CA PRO A 8 -7.49 7.50 17.57
C PRO A 8 -6.77 7.47 16.21
N PHE A 9 -7.29 8.16 15.18
CA PHE A 9 -6.78 8.07 13.80
C PHE A 9 -6.81 9.40 13.04
N ARG A 10 -5.84 9.58 12.12
CA ARG A 10 -5.84 10.63 11.10
C ARG A 10 -5.58 9.99 9.74
N ILE A 11 -6.56 10.06 8.84
CA ILE A 11 -6.44 9.57 7.46
C ILE A 11 -6.32 10.77 6.52
N GLY A 12 -5.30 10.76 5.67
CA GLY A 12 -5.12 11.72 4.58
C GLY A 12 -5.08 10.98 3.24
N THR A 13 -5.83 11.49 2.26
CA THR A 13 -5.86 10.94 0.90
C THR A 13 -5.68 12.07 -0.09
N GLN A 14 -4.80 11.86 -1.07
CA GLN A 14 -4.68 12.68 -2.27
C GLN A 14 -4.69 11.74 -3.46
N GLU A 15 -5.59 12.01 -4.41
CA GLU A 15 -5.76 11.24 -5.64
C GLU A 15 -5.76 12.21 -6.81
N ILE A 16 -4.94 11.90 -7.81
CA ILE A 16 -4.82 12.65 -9.04
C ILE A 16 -5.01 11.66 -10.18
N LEU A 17 -6.09 11.88 -10.95
CA LEU A 17 -6.38 11.15 -12.17
C LEU A 17 -6.13 12.08 -13.36
N ILE A 18 -5.26 11.68 -14.27
CA ILE A 18 -4.91 12.45 -15.46
C ILE A 18 -5.26 11.64 -16.69
N LEU A 19 -5.90 12.28 -17.68
CA LEU A 19 -6.07 11.69 -19.00
C LEU A 19 -4.75 11.80 -19.75
N GLY A 20 -4.10 10.66 -19.95
CA GLY A 20 -2.85 10.54 -20.69
C GLY A 20 -3.03 9.86 -22.04
N LYS A 21 -1.95 9.80 -22.81
CA LYS A 21 -1.92 9.03 -24.05
C LYS A 21 -2.04 7.53 -23.69
N GLY A 22 -3.09 6.88 -24.18
CA GLY A 22 -3.32 5.45 -23.95
C GLY A 22 -4.12 5.11 -22.68
N GLY A 23 -4.63 6.10 -21.94
CA GLY A 23 -5.59 5.88 -20.85
C GLY A 23 -5.38 6.79 -19.64
N ILE A 24 -5.90 6.35 -18.50
CA ILE A 24 -5.86 7.11 -17.25
C ILE A 24 -4.53 6.85 -16.53
N TYR A 25 -3.91 7.93 -16.03
CA TYR A 25 -2.81 7.85 -15.08
C TYR A 25 -3.33 8.08 -13.67
N ASN A 26 -3.06 7.12 -12.79
CA ASN A 26 -3.63 7.04 -11.46
C ASN A 26 -2.56 7.20 -10.38
N PHE A 27 -2.43 8.41 -9.85
CA PHE A 27 -1.44 8.76 -8.83
C PHE A 27 -2.13 8.99 -7.50
N VAL A 28 -1.89 8.12 -6.52
CA VAL A 28 -2.56 8.21 -5.21
C VAL A 28 -1.59 8.07 -4.05
N THR A 29 -1.71 9.03 -3.13
CA THR A 29 -1.08 8.97 -1.80
C THR A 29 -2.18 8.85 -0.74
N LYS A 30 -2.24 7.69 -0.08
CA LYS A 30 -3.07 7.48 1.12
C LYS A 30 -2.16 7.33 2.33
N ARG A 31 -2.53 7.91 3.46
CA ARG A 31 -1.79 7.83 4.71
C ARG A 31 -2.72 7.72 5.90
N GLY A 32 -2.60 6.64 6.65
CA GLY A 32 -3.22 6.46 7.97
C GLY A 32 -2.19 6.70 9.07
N THR A 33 -2.47 7.63 9.98
CA THR A 33 -1.66 7.87 11.20
C THR A 33 -2.47 7.46 12.41
N PHE A 34 -1.88 6.62 13.25
CA PHE A 34 -2.55 5.98 14.38
C PHE A 34 -2.11 6.68 15.65
N LEU A 35 -2.93 7.58 16.16
CA LEU A 35 -2.59 8.44 17.29
C LEU A 35 -2.99 7.83 18.63
N GLY A 36 -3.99 6.94 18.65
CA GLY A 36 -4.47 6.26 19.85
C GLY A 36 -3.87 4.86 20.05
N GLU A 37 -3.87 4.39 21.30
CA GLU A 37 -3.53 3.00 21.65
C GLU A 37 -4.56 2.02 21.07
N ASN A 38 -4.13 0.79 20.74
CA ASN A 38 -4.98 -0.28 20.18
C ASN A 38 -5.69 0.09 18.86
N ALA A 39 -5.15 1.06 18.13
CA ALA A 39 -5.70 1.55 16.88
C ALA A 39 -5.44 0.54 15.73
N ARG A 40 -6.47 0.17 14.96
CA ARG A 40 -6.37 -0.74 13.80
C ARG A 40 -6.84 -0.10 12.48
N ILE A 41 -6.12 -0.36 11.39
CA ILE A 41 -6.53 -0.03 10.02
C ILE A 41 -6.33 -1.25 9.13
N SER A 42 -7.17 -1.37 8.11
CA SER A 42 -6.97 -2.32 7.03
C SER A 42 -7.18 -1.60 5.70
N TRP A 43 -6.14 -1.56 4.88
CA TRP A 43 -6.22 -1.11 3.51
C TRP A 43 -6.54 -2.30 2.63
N THR A 44 -7.68 -2.25 1.95
CA THR A 44 -8.04 -3.25 0.94
C THR A 44 -8.21 -2.54 -0.39
N GLN A 45 -7.47 -2.97 -1.40
CA GLN A 45 -7.54 -2.37 -2.73
C GLN A 45 -7.49 -3.39 -3.86
N VAL A 46 -8.15 -3.02 -4.96
CA VAL A 46 -8.11 -3.75 -6.23
C VAL A 46 -7.85 -2.71 -7.32
N GLU A 47 -6.76 -2.91 -8.06
CA GLU A 47 -6.31 -1.99 -9.11
C GLU A 47 -6.41 -2.64 -10.49
N THR A 48 -7.11 -1.97 -11.41
CA THR A 48 -7.32 -2.42 -12.78
C THR A 48 -7.60 -1.26 -13.73
N GLY A 49 -7.21 -1.40 -15.00
CA GLY A 49 -7.71 -0.56 -16.09
C GLY A 49 -6.97 0.77 -16.35
N SER A 50 -6.06 1.19 -15.49
CA SER A 50 -5.25 2.40 -15.73
C SER A 50 -4.07 2.10 -16.65
N ALA A 51 -3.69 3.07 -17.49
CA ALA A 51 -2.49 2.95 -18.32
C ALA A 51 -1.21 2.99 -17.45
N VAL A 52 -1.22 3.86 -16.45
CA VAL A 52 -0.16 3.95 -15.43
C VAL A 52 -0.82 4.06 -14.06
N THR A 53 -0.43 3.23 -13.09
CA THR A 53 -0.89 3.29 -11.70
C THR A 53 0.31 3.43 -10.78
N TRP A 54 0.32 4.46 -9.94
CA TRP A 54 1.31 4.67 -8.88
C TRP A 54 0.61 4.93 -7.54
N LYS A 55 0.68 3.94 -6.65
CA LYS A 55 -0.02 4.00 -5.37
C LYS A 55 0.82 3.44 -4.23
N TYR A 56 0.96 4.25 -3.17
CA TYR A 56 1.70 3.86 -1.97
C TYR A 56 0.93 4.22 -0.69
N PRO A 57 -0.18 3.53 -0.37
CA PRO A 57 -0.83 3.67 0.93
C PRO A 57 0.16 3.42 2.06
N SER A 58 0.11 4.25 3.10
CA SER A 58 1.05 4.19 4.22
C SER A 58 0.33 4.12 5.57
N CYS A 59 0.94 3.39 6.51
CA CYS A 59 0.51 3.26 7.89
C CYS A 59 1.62 3.78 8.82
N ILE A 60 1.29 4.74 9.67
CA ILE A 60 2.18 5.25 10.72
C ILE A 60 1.63 4.80 12.07
N LEU A 61 2.10 3.64 12.53
CA LEU A 61 1.70 2.96 13.76
C LEU A 61 2.34 3.63 14.98
N LYS A 62 1.79 4.79 15.39
CA LYS A 62 2.33 5.60 16.50
C LYS A 62 1.79 5.19 17.87
N GLY A 63 0.54 4.76 17.98
CA GLY A 63 0.00 4.22 19.22
C GLY A 63 0.54 2.82 19.54
N ASP A 64 0.70 2.53 20.82
CA ASP A 64 1.07 1.18 21.28
C ASP A 64 -0.04 0.18 20.94
N ASN A 65 0.35 -1.08 20.71
CA ASN A 65 -0.54 -2.18 20.30
C ASN A 65 -1.32 -1.91 18.99
N SER A 66 -0.91 -0.91 18.18
CA SER A 66 -1.60 -0.60 16.92
C SER A 66 -1.32 -1.65 15.84
N ILE A 67 -2.31 -1.87 14.98
CA ILE A 67 -2.32 -2.91 13.94
C ILE A 67 -2.57 -2.29 12.58
N GLY A 68 -1.65 -2.50 11.63
CA GLY A 68 -1.78 -2.04 10.24
C GLY A 68 -1.83 -3.18 9.26
N GLU A 69 -2.90 -3.29 8.49
CA GLU A 69 -3.04 -4.33 7.48
C GLU A 69 -3.13 -3.72 6.08
N PHE A 70 -2.54 -4.40 5.10
CA PHE A 70 -2.58 -4.02 3.70
C PHE A 70 -2.81 -5.26 2.83
N TYR A 71 -3.91 -5.25 2.10
CA TYR A 71 -4.33 -6.27 1.16
C TYR A 71 -4.50 -5.62 -0.21
N SER A 72 -3.75 -6.06 -1.20
CA SER A 72 -3.78 -5.48 -2.55
C SER A 72 -3.81 -6.55 -3.61
N VAL A 73 -4.71 -6.39 -4.58
CA VAL A 73 -4.69 -7.12 -5.85
C VAL A 73 -4.49 -6.11 -6.98
N ALA A 74 -3.47 -6.32 -7.80
CA ALA A 74 -3.21 -5.48 -8.97
C ALA A 74 -3.25 -6.33 -10.24
N VAL A 75 -3.98 -5.88 -11.26
CA VAL A 75 -4.07 -6.56 -12.55
C VAL A 75 -3.59 -5.61 -13.65
N THR A 76 -2.60 -6.05 -14.41
CA THR A 76 -2.06 -5.33 -15.58
C THR A 76 -2.21 -6.18 -16.83
N ASN A 77 -2.66 -5.57 -17.92
CA ASN A 77 -2.74 -6.20 -19.23
C ASN A 77 -2.36 -5.20 -20.33
N ASN A 78 -2.18 -5.67 -21.57
CA ASN A 78 -1.72 -4.86 -22.70
C ASN A 78 -0.46 -4.08 -22.32
N HIS A 79 -0.35 -2.79 -22.61
CA HIS A 79 0.82 -1.96 -22.24
C HIS A 79 0.64 -1.21 -20.90
N GLN A 80 -0.18 -1.72 -19.99
CA GLN A 80 -0.39 -1.08 -18.69
C GLN A 80 0.82 -1.24 -17.77
N GLN A 81 1.08 -0.21 -16.98
CA GLN A 81 2.15 -0.18 -15.99
C GLN A 81 1.57 0.08 -14.59
N ALA A 82 1.91 -0.75 -13.62
CA ALA A 82 1.51 -0.54 -12.23
C ALA A 82 2.73 -0.58 -11.31
N ASP A 83 3.02 0.50 -10.60
CA ASP A 83 3.91 0.51 -9.43
C ASP A 83 3.03 0.72 -8.19
N THR A 84 2.81 -0.35 -7.46
CA THR A 84 1.96 -0.33 -6.27
C THR A 84 2.72 -0.83 -5.08
N GLY A 85 2.30 -0.41 -3.89
CA GLY A 85 3.09 -0.71 -2.73
C GLY A 85 2.44 -0.24 -1.45
N THR A 86 3.14 -0.46 -0.35
CA THR A 86 2.74 0.12 0.93
C THR A 86 3.94 0.50 1.76
N LYS A 87 3.75 1.43 2.69
CA LYS A 87 4.76 1.80 3.69
C LYS A 87 4.22 1.56 5.09
N MET A 88 4.85 0.66 5.83
CA MET A 88 4.53 0.39 7.23
C MET A 88 5.61 0.98 8.13
N ILE A 89 5.27 1.99 8.92
CA ILE A 89 6.18 2.66 9.85
C ILE A 89 5.73 2.35 11.28
N HIS A 90 6.53 1.56 11.99
CA HIS A 90 6.32 1.19 13.38
C HIS A 90 7.02 2.17 14.32
N LEU A 91 6.25 2.80 15.21
CA LEU A 91 6.73 3.76 16.20
C LEU A 91 6.35 3.32 17.63
N GLY A 92 5.12 2.84 17.82
CA GLY A 92 4.64 2.33 19.12
C GLY A 92 5.14 0.91 19.43
N LYS A 93 5.05 0.54 20.70
CA LYS A 93 5.38 -0.80 21.21
C LYS A 93 4.32 -1.83 20.81
N ASN A 94 4.73 -3.08 20.66
CA ASN A 94 3.86 -4.23 20.31
C ASN A 94 3.05 -4.03 19.01
N THR A 95 3.52 -3.16 18.12
CA THR A 95 2.79 -2.85 16.88
C THR A 95 2.90 -4.00 15.89
N LYS A 96 1.82 -4.27 15.15
CA LYS A 96 1.77 -5.38 14.18
C LYS A 96 1.43 -4.86 12.80
N SER A 97 2.11 -5.37 11.77
CA SER A 97 1.73 -5.12 10.39
C SER A 97 1.64 -6.40 9.56
N THR A 98 0.64 -6.44 8.69
CA THR A 98 0.41 -7.53 7.73
C THR A 98 0.31 -6.92 6.35
N ILE A 99 1.14 -7.39 5.42
CA ILE A 99 1.16 -6.98 4.03
C ILE A 99 0.90 -8.23 3.19
N ILE A 100 -0.18 -8.23 2.43
CA ILE A 100 -0.47 -9.24 1.42
C ILE A 100 -0.70 -8.53 0.09
N SER A 101 0.18 -8.76 -0.86
CA SER A 101 0.04 -8.25 -2.22
C SER A 101 0.01 -9.40 -3.22
N LYS A 102 -0.95 -9.33 -4.15
CA LYS A 102 -1.07 -10.26 -5.26
C LYS A 102 -1.07 -9.46 -6.56
N GLY A 103 -0.02 -9.64 -7.35
CA GLY A 103 0.12 -9.03 -8.65
C GLY A 103 -0.20 -10.01 -9.76
N ILE A 104 -1.02 -9.61 -10.74
CA ILE A 104 -1.32 -10.39 -11.95
C ILE A 104 -0.89 -9.55 -13.15
N SER A 105 0.04 -10.07 -13.94
CA SER A 105 0.49 -9.42 -15.17
C SER A 105 0.26 -10.30 -16.38
N ALA A 106 -0.43 -9.76 -17.37
CA ALA A 106 -0.83 -10.46 -18.58
C ALA A 106 -0.37 -9.73 -19.85
N GLY A 107 -0.14 -10.49 -20.93
CA GLY A 107 0.20 -9.93 -22.23
C GLY A 107 1.53 -9.18 -22.23
N LEU A 108 1.49 -7.85 -22.34
CA LEU A 108 2.65 -6.96 -22.32
C LEU A 108 2.74 -6.13 -21.02
N GLY A 109 1.87 -6.44 -20.04
CA GLY A 109 1.71 -5.67 -18.82
C GLY A 109 2.98 -5.70 -17.99
N GLN A 110 3.20 -4.63 -17.22
CA GLN A 110 4.32 -4.52 -16.31
C GLN A 110 3.83 -4.15 -14.93
N GLN A 111 4.15 -4.97 -13.95
CA GLN A 111 3.83 -4.70 -12.55
C GLN A 111 5.09 -4.64 -11.70
N THR A 112 5.11 -3.68 -10.79
CA THR A 112 6.12 -3.54 -9.76
C THR A 112 5.40 -3.43 -8.41
N TYR A 113 5.79 -4.29 -7.48
CA TYR A 113 5.46 -4.11 -6.08
C TYR A 113 6.62 -3.46 -5.34
N ARG A 114 6.36 -2.37 -4.60
CA ARG A 114 7.36 -1.68 -3.78
C ARG A 114 6.87 -1.50 -2.34
N GLY A 115 7.36 -2.35 -1.45
CA GLY A 115 7.08 -2.25 -0.01
C GLY A 115 8.20 -1.54 0.74
N GLU A 116 7.85 -0.78 1.78
CA GLU A 116 8.80 -0.31 2.80
C GLU A 116 8.29 -0.70 4.19
N VAL A 117 9.11 -1.39 4.99
CA VAL A 117 8.79 -1.71 6.38
C VAL A 117 9.87 -1.14 7.29
N LYS A 118 9.51 -0.11 8.05
CA LYS A 118 10.44 0.59 8.93
C LYS A 118 10.06 0.41 10.39
N ILE A 119 10.95 -0.17 11.18
CA ILE A 119 10.82 -0.28 12.63
C ILE A 119 11.72 0.77 13.28
N MET A 120 11.11 1.72 13.98
CA MET A 120 11.83 2.83 14.60
C MET A 120 12.39 2.43 15.97
N LYS A 121 13.44 3.15 16.41
CA LYS A 121 14.01 2.99 17.75
C LYS A 121 12.93 3.29 18.80
N GLY A 122 12.58 2.29 19.61
CA GLY A 122 11.52 2.36 20.64
C GLY A 122 10.24 1.58 20.32
N ALA A 123 10.09 1.06 19.10
CA ALA A 123 9.00 0.17 18.73
C ALA A 123 9.27 -1.27 19.21
N ASP A 124 9.39 -1.45 20.53
CA ASP A 124 9.73 -2.74 21.14
C ASP A 124 8.68 -3.81 20.78
N HIS A 125 9.13 -5.03 20.50
CA HIS A 125 8.27 -6.16 20.10
C HIS A 125 7.39 -5.91 18.85
N ALA A 126 7.74 -4.95 18.00
CA ALA A 126 7.06 -4.76 16.72
C ALA A 126 7.21 -6.00 15.83
N ARG A 127 6.14 -6.35 15.10
CA ARG A 127 6.11 -7.50 14.18
C ARG A 127 5.59 -7.08 12.82
N ASN A 128 6.21 -7.61 11.76
CA ASN A 128 5.73 -7.50 10.40
C ASN A 128 5.62 -8.90 9.78
N PHE A 129 4.56 -9.11 9.02
CA PHE A 129 4.43 -10.23 8.08
C PHE A 129 4.16 -9.66 6.69
N SER A 130 4.96 -10.05 5.71
CA SER A 130 4.83 -9.57 4.33
C SER A 130 4.85 -10.75 3.35
N GLN A 131 3.81 -10.84 2.53
CA GLN A 131 3.68 -11.81 1.46
C GLN A 131 3.35 -11.09 0.16
N CYS A 132 4.20 -11.28 -0.85
CA CYS A 132 3.98 -10.72 -2.17
C CYS A 132 4.04 -11.85 -3.20
N ASP A 133 2.89 -12.16 -3.79
CA ASP A 133 2.77 -13.18 -4.83
C ASP A 133 2.60 -12.49 -6.18
N SER A 134 3.27 -13.00 -7.22
CA SER A 134 3.13 -12.51 -8.59
C SER A 134 2.78 -13.64 -9.54
N ILE A 135 1.74 -13.45 -10.35
CA ILE A 135 1.28 -14.37 -11.38
C ILE A 135 1.56 -13.71 -12.73
N LEU A 136 2.25 -14.44 -13.60
CA LEU A 136 2.54 -14.03 -14.97
C LEU A 136 1.72 -14.87 -15.94
N ILE A 137 1.02 -14.21 -16.86
CA ILE A 137 0.17 -14.81 -17.88
C ILE A 137 0.68 -14.36 -19.26
N GLY A 138 1.60 -15.13 -19.82
CA GLY A 138 2.26 -14.86 -21.10
C GLY A 138 3.78 -14.83 -20.96
N ASP A 139 4.46 -14.74 -22.11
CA ASP A 139 5.93 -14.75 -22.25
C ASP A 139 6.54 -13.34 -22.31
N LYS A 140 5.72 -12.29 -22.43
CA LYS A 140 6.16 -10.89 -22.62
C LYS A 140 5.77 -9.94 -21.49
N CYS A 141 5.10 -10.42 -20.45
CA CYS A 141 4.77 -9.61 -19.27
C CYS A 141 5.91 -9.64 -18.24
N GLY A 142 5.91 -8.69 -17.32
CA GLY A 142 6.95 -8.57 -16.30
C GLY A 142 6.37 -8.26 -14.92
N ALA A 143 7.02 -8.84 -13.91
CA ALA A 143 6.70 -8.61 -12.51
C ALA A 143 7.99 -8.35 -11.73
N GLN A 144 8.04 -7.25 -10.99
CA GLN A 144 9.17 -6.89 -10.16
C GLN A 144 8.74 -6.73 -8.70
N LEU A 145 9.54 -7.25 -7.78
CA LEU A 145 9.34 -7.12 -6.35
C LEU A 145 10.51 -6.36 -5.73
N SER A 146 10.21 -5.27 -5.02
CA SER A 146 11.18 -4.48 -4.26
C SER A 146 10.69 -4.31 -2.82
N LEU A 147 11.48 -4.72 -1.84
CA LEU A 147 11.21 -4.54 -0.41
C LEU A 147 12.38 -3.77 0.21
N ILE A 148 12.06 -2.69 0.93
CA ILE A 148 13.02 -1.78 1.58
C ILE A 148 12.77 -1.75 3.09
#